data_AF-H5YFN7-F1
#
_entry.id   AF-H5YFN7-F1
#
_cell.length_a   1.000
_cell.length_b   1.000
_cell.length_c   1.000
_cell.angle_alpha   90.00
_cell.angle_beta   90.00
_cell.angle_gamma   90.00
#
_symmetry.space_group_name_H-M   'P 1'
#
loop_
_entity.id
_entity.type
_entity.pdbx_description
1 polymer ?
#
loop_
_entity_poly.entity_id
_entity_poly.type
_entity_poly.pdbx_seq_one_letter_code
_entity_poly.pdbx_strand_id
1 'polypeptide(L)'
;MRRAELVGVARIRPWSWQAFLLGFVVVAMSAALQGACVALGAKLYFAAFLPSLFVLGIVVGAPAAAFAAVLTIPLVWWAFMPPFFEFNSLTGAHADSIKLFCLLAVLVIGLADLCRATMAIISRGGLKPRSESAATNSQ
;
A
#
# COMPACT_ATOMS: atom_id res chain seq x y z
N MET A 1 -5.88 -34.58 10.41
CA MET A 1 -5.44 -34.25 9.04
C MET A 1 -5.61 -32.75 8.84
N ARG A 2 -4.51 -32.02 8.68
CA ARG A 2 -4.47 -30.56 8.47
C ARG A 2 -5.21 -30.22 7.17
N ARG A 3 -6.31 -29.47 7.25
CA ARG A 3 -6.87 -28.82 6.07
C ARG A 3 -5.97 -27.63 5.75
N ALA A 4 -5.38 -27.67 4.56
CA ALA A 4 -4.69 -26.55 3.97
C ALA A 4 -5.69 -25.40 3.83
N GLU A 5 -5.51 -24.36 4.64
CA GLU A 5 -6.12 -23.06 4.43
C GLU A 5 -5.48 -22.48 3.16
N LEU A 6 -6.06 -22.83 2.02
CA LEU A 6 -5.77 -22.25 0.72
C LEU A 6 -6.10 -20.76 0.79
N VAL A 7 -5.09 -19.96 1.12
CA VAL A 7 -4.94 -18.53 0.80
C VAL A 7 -6.27 -17.78 0.84
N GLY A 8 -6.97 -17.89 1.96
CA GLY A 8 -7.90 -16.84 2.36
C GLY A 8 -7.00 -15.65 2.66
N VAL A 9 -6.79 -14.77 1.68
CA VAL A 9 -6.14 -13.48 1.85
C VAL A 9 -6.69 -12.93 3.15
N ALA A 10 -5.86 -13.01 4.20
CA ALA A 10 -6.25 -12.62 5.54
C ALA A 10 -6.69 -11.19 5.38
N ARG A 11 -8.01 -10.99 5.41
CA ARG A 11 -8.66 -9.71 5.23
C ARG A 11 -8.35 -8.96 6.50
N ILE A 12 -7.13 -8.42 6.59
CA ILE A 12 -6.71 -7.57 7.69
C ILE A 12 -7.76 -6.48 7.73
N ARG A 13 -8.51 -6.46 8.83
CA ARG A 13 -9.58 -5.49 9.03
C ARG A 13 -8.92 -4.12 8.79
N PRO A 14 -9.47 -3.26 7.90
CA PRO A 14 -8.84 -1.98 7.53
C PRO A 14 -8.62 -1.04 8.73
N TRP A 15 -9.16 -1.40 9.90
CA TRP A 15 -8.98 -0.78 11.21
C TRP A 15 -8.29 -1.71 12.22
N SER A 16 -7.27 -2.47 11.80
CA SER A 16 -6.46 -3.27 12.72
C SER A 16 -5.16 -2.54 13.04
N TRP A 17 -4.75 -2.54 14.30
CA TRP A 17 -3.43 -2.03 14.70
C TRP A 17 -2.28 -2.67 13.90
N GLN A 18 -2.46 -3.93 13.48
CA GLN A 18 -1.51 -4.65 12.63
C GLN A 18 -1.38 -4.06 11.22
N ALA A 19 -2.46 -3.49 10.67
CA ALA A 19 -2.44 -2.80 9.37
C ALA A 19 -1.52 -1.58 9.40
N PHE A 20 -1.55 -0.83 10.51
CA PHE A 20 -0.71 0.34 10.72
C PHE A 20 0.76 -0.05 10.89
N LEU A 21 1.06 -1.10 11.67
CA LEU A 21 2.43 -1.61 11.81
C LEU A 21 3.00 -2.09 10.48
N LEU A 22 2.20 -2.80 9.68
CA LEU A 22 2.63 -3.25 8.35
C LEU A 22 2.91 -2.06 7.43
N GLY A 23 2.04 -1.04 7.45
CA GLY A 23 2.27 0.22 6.74
C GLY A 23 3.57 0.89 7.16
N PHE A 24 3.85 0.95 8.46
CA PHE A 24 5.10 1.51 8.99
C PHE A 24 6.33 0.74 8.50
N VAL A 25 6.31 -0.60 8.56
CA VAL A 25 7.41 -1.45 8.08
C VAL A 25 7.64 -1.25 6.57
N VAL A 26 6.56 -1.17 5.79
CA VAL A 26 6.63 -0.94 4.34
C VAL A 26 7.23 0.44 4.05
N VAL A 27 6.82 1.48 4.78
CA VAL A 27 7.41 2.83 4.65
C VAL A 27 8.89 2.82 5.03
N ALA A 28 9.28 2.13 6.11
CA ALA A 28 10.67 2.01 6.53
C ALA A 28 11.54 1.28 5.48
N MET A 29 11.05 0.18 4.91
CA MET A 29 11.72 -0.54 3.83
C MET A 29 11.85 0.32 2.56
N SER A 30 10.79 1.02 2.16
CA SER A 30 10.84 1.96 1.04
C SER A 30 11.82 3.10 1.29
N ALA A 31 11.92 3.61 2.51
CA ALA A 31 12.88 4.64 2.87
C ALA A 31 14.32 4.12 2.78
N ALA A 32 14.60 2.90 3.22
CA ALA A 32 15.92 2.28 3.08
C ALA A 32 16.30 2.10 1.61
N LEU A 33 15.36 1.62 0.78
CA LEU A 33 15.57 1.48 -0.67
C LEU A 33 15.78 2.84 -1.35
N GLN A 34 14.98 3.84 -0.96
CA GLN A 34 15.11 5.22 -1.41
C GLN A 34 16.49 5.78 -1.07
N GLY A 35 16.99 5.55 0.14
CA GLY A 35 18.34 5.95 0.56
C GLY A 35 19.43 5.30 -0.28
N ALA A 36 19.28 4.00 -0.61
CA ALA A 36 20.20 3.32 -1.52
C ALA A 36 20.15 3.93 -2.94
N CYS A 37 18.98 4.25 -3.47
CA CYS A 37 18.84 4.90 -4.78
C CYS A 37 19.44 6.32 -4.80
N VAL A 38 19.27 7.10 -3.73
CA VAL A 38 19.88 8.43 -3.59
C VAL A 38 21.41 8.33 -3.51
N ALA A 39 21.95 7.34 -2.79
CA ALA A 39 23.39 7.08 -2.74
C ALA A 39 23.97 6.71 -4.12
N LEU A 40 23.15 6.09 -4.99
CA LEU A 40 23.50 5.79 -6.38
C LEU A 40 23.29 6.99 -7.35
N GLY A 41 22.86 8.15 -6.85
CA GLY A 41 22.71 9.39 -7.62
C GLY A 41 21.31 9.67 -8.18
N ALA A 42 20.29 8.87 -7.82
CA ALA A 42 18.92 9.13 -8.24
C ALA A 42 18.30 10.31 -7.46
N LYS A 43 17.75 11.29 -8.18
CA LYS A 43 17.13 12.51 -7.60
C LYS A 43 15.63 12.40 -7.30
N LEU A 44 15.04 11.21 -7.37
CA LEU A 44 13.58 11.06 -7.19
C LEU A 44 13.22 10.74 -5.74
N TYR A 45 13.09 11.75 -4.87
CA TYR A 45 12.85 11.62 -3.41
C TYR A 45 11.70 10.71 -2.97
N PHE A 46 10.66 10.56 -3.80
CA PHE A 46 9.43 9.83 -3.43
C PHE A 46 9.15 8.56 -4.27
N ALA A 47 9.97 8.27 -5.28
CA ALA A 47 9.62 7.24 -6.27
C ALA A 47 9.55 5.83 -5.69
N ALA A 48 10.40 5.48 -4.72
CA ALA A 48 10.40 4.15 -4.11
C ALA A 48 9.19 3.88 -3.20
N PHE A 49 8.41 4.92 -2.85
CA PHE A 49 7.23 4.78 -1.99
C PHE A 49 5.96 4.48 -2.79
N LEU A 50 5.85 4.96 -4.04
CA LEU A 50 4.67 4.76 -4.89
C LEU A 50 4.28 3.28 -5.11
N PRO A 51 5.19 2.37 -5.53
CA PRO A 51 4.83 0.97 -5.71
C PRO A 51 4.43 0.31 -4.40
N SER A 52 5.08 0.67 -3.30
CA SER A 52 4.75 0.18 -1.95
C SER A 52 3.37 0.62 -1.49
N LEU A 53 2.98 1.89 -1.73
CA LEU A 53 1.65 2.40 -1.41
C LEU A 53 0.56 1.69 -2.23
N PHE A 54 0.84 1.36 -3.49
CA PHE A 54 -0.08 0.59 -4.34
C PHE A 54 -0.36 -0.79 -3.75
N VAL A 55 0.71 -1.54 -3.46
CA VAL A 55 0.63 -2.89 -2.89
C VAL A 55 -0.06 -2.85 -1.53
N LEU A 56 0.28 -1.87 -0.68
CA LEU A 56 -0.34 -1.68 0.63
C LEU A 56 -1.84 -1.36 0.50
N GLY A 57 -2.24 -0.54 -0.48
CA GLY A 57 -3.63 -0.22 -0.78
C GLY A 57 -4.44 -1.44 -1.22
N ILE A 58 -3.85 -2.34 -2.00
CA ILE A 58 -4.49 -3.59 -2.43
C ILE A 58 -4.65 -4.56 -1.25
N VAL A 59 -3.57 -4.79 -0.51
CA VAL A 59 -3.51 -5.84 0.52
C VAL A 59 -4.30 -5.43 1.77
N VAL A 60 -4.07 -4.20 2.24
CA VAL A 60 -4.55 -3.72 3.54
C VAL A 60 -5.76 -2.80 3.37
N GLY A 61 -5.72 -1.93 2.36
CA GLY A 61 -6.82 -1.03 1.99
C GLY A 61 -6.41 0.43 1.91
N ALA A 62 -7.28 1.24 1.30
CA ALA A 62 -7.10 2.68 1.16
C ALA A 62 -6.74 3.44 2.44
N PRO A 63 -7.37 3.24 3.63
CA PRO A 63 -7.05 4.03 4.81
C PRO A 63 -5.63 3.77 5.35
N ALA A 64 -5.13 2.54 5.28
CA ALA A 64 -3.76 2.22 5.70
C ALA A 64 -2.73 2.81 4.74
N ALA A 65 -3.01 2.78 3.43
CA ALA A 65 -2.15 3.39 2.44
C ALA A 65 -2.15 4.93 2.54
N ALA A 66 -3.30 5.55 2.84
CA ALA A 66 -3.39 6.98 3.10
C ALA A 66 -2.56 7.38 4.33
N PHE A 67 -2.66 6.62 5.42
CA PHE A 67 -1.83 6.86 6.61
C PHE A 67 -0.33 6.73 6.32
N ALA A 68 0.07 5.69 5.59
CA ALA A 68 1.45 5.51 5.15
C ALA A 68 1.93 6.69 4.28
N ALA A 69 1.11 7.17 3.35
CA ALA A 69 1.43 8.34 2.53
C ALA A 69 1.62 9.61 3.37
N VAL A 70 0.75 9.83 4.37
CA VAL A 70 0.87 10.95 5.30
C VAL A 70 2.16 10.85 6.12
N LEU A 71 2.58 9.67 6.55
CA LEU A 71 3.85 9.47 7.25
C LEU A 71 5.08 9.66 6.35
N THR A 72 4.98 9.31 5.07
CA THR A 72 6.07 9.49 4.11
C THR A 72 6.44 10.96 3.92
N ILE A 73 5.47 11.89 3.99
CA ILE A 73 5.72 13.32 3.80
C ILE A 73 6.72 13.90 4.82
N PRO A 74 6.47 13.84 6.15
CA PRO A 74 7.41 14.34 7.15
C PRO A 74 8.69 13.52 7.18
N LEU A 75 8.63 12.20 6.91
CA LEU A 75 9.82 11.36 6.83
C LEU A 75 10.76 11.81 5.72
N VAL A 76 10.23 12.03 4.51
CA VAL A 76 11.03 12.44 3.36
C VAL A 76 11.52 13.87 3.49
N TRP A 77 10.66 14.75 4.00
CA TRP A 77 11.05 16.11 4.32
C TRP A 77 12.21 16.13 5.33
N TRP A 78 12.14 15.35 6.40
CA TRP A 78 13.17 15.33 7.43
C TRP A 78 14.45 14.59 7.00
N ALA A 79 14.34 13.43 6.35
CA ALA A 79 15.49 12.55 6.10
C ALA A 79 16.14 12.73 4.72
N PHE A 80 15.42 13.22 3.72
CA PHE A 80 15.88 13.22 2.32
C PHE A 80 15.88 14.60 1.65
N MET A 81 15.24 15.63 2.24
CA MET A 81 15.32 17.00 1.73
C MET A 81 16.35 17.80 2.52
N PRO A 82 17.28 18.51 1.85
CA PRO A 82 18.24 19.36 2.55
C PRO A 82 17.54 20.62 3.12
N PRO A 83 17.90 21.07 4.34
CA PRO A 83 18.90 20.50 5.26
C PRO A 83 18.42 19.20 5.93
N PHE A 84 19.24 18.16 5.89
CA PHE A 84 18.88 16.84 6.43
C PHE A 84 18.77 16.88 7.95
N PHE A 85 17.76 16.20 8.49
CA PHE A 85 17.45 16.09 9.91
C PHE A 85 17.01 17.39 10.61
N GLU A 86 16.75 18.45 9.86
CA GLU A 86 16.24 19.73 10.36
C GLU A 86 14.91 20.09 9.70
N PHE A 87 13.97 20.63 10.48
CA PHE A 87 12.75 21.20 9.94
C PHE A 87 13.00 22.66 9.56
N ASN A 88 13.18 22.92 8.26
CA ASN A 88 13.35 24.27 7.73
C ASN A 88 12.28 24.59 6.67
N SER A 89 12.18 25.88 6.30
CA SER A 89 11.23 26.38 5.31
C SER A 89 11.43 25.68 3.96
N LEU A 90 10.36 25.07 3.42
CA LEU A 90 10.40 24.37 2.14
C LEU A 90 10.70 25.34 0.99
N THR A 91 11.82 25.12 0.30
CA THR A 91 12.11 25.76 -0.99
C THR A 91 11.06 25.33 -2.04
N GLY A 92 10.67 26.22 -2.95
CA GLY A 92 9.59 25.98 -3.93
C GLY A 92 9.71 24.65 -4.71
N ALA A 93 10.92 24.26 -5.12
CA ALA A 93 11.17 22.99 -5.82
C ALA A 93 10.84 21.74 -4.97
N HIS A 94 11.02 21.82 -3.65
CA HIS A 94 10.66 20.74 -2.73
C HIS A 94 9.14 20.67 -2.53
N ALA A 95 8.46 21.82 -2.52
CA ALA A 95 7.00 21.88 -2.47
C ALA A 95 6.34 21.24 -3.69
N ASP A 96 6.90 21.45 -4.89
CA ASP A 96 6.38 20.82 -6.12
C ASP A 96 6.56 19.30 -6.10
N SER A 97 7.68 18.81 -5.56
CA SER A 97 7.90 17.37 -5.37
C SER A 97 6.87 16.73 -4.43
N ILE A 98 6.51 17.43 -3.34
CA ILE A 98 5.47 16.96 -2.40
C ILE A 98 4.08 16.99 -3.06
N LYS A 99 3.75 18.05 -3.80
CA LYS A 99 2.46 18.12 -4.53
C LYS A 99 2.33 16.97 -5.52
N LEU A 100 3.38 16.72 -6.31
CA LEU A 100 3.41 15.60 -7.25
C LEU A 100 3.27 14.26 -6.53
N PHE A 101 3.97 14.07 -5.40
CA PHE A 101 3.80 12.88 -4.58
C PHE A 101 2.37 12.71 -4.08
N CYS A 102 1.74 13.77 -3.55
CA CYS A 102 0.35 13.71 -3.08
C CYS A 102 -0.61 13.33 -4.21
N LEU A 103 -0.47 13.94 -5.38
CA LEU A 103 -1.30 13.62 -6.55
C LEU A 103 -1.13 12.17 -6.98
N LEU A 104 0.11 11.69 -7.06
CA LEU A 104 0.41 10.31 -7.43
C LEU A 104 -0.05 9.32 -6.34
N ALA A 105 0.10 9.65 -5.06
CA ALA A 105 -0.35 8.83 -3.95
C ALA A 105 -1.87 8.68 -3.97
N VAL A 106 -2.63 9.77 -4.15
CA VAL A 106 -4.09 9.73 -4.28
C VAL A 106 -4.50 8.88 -5.49
N LEU A 107 -3.85 9.08 -6.64
CA LEU A 107 -4.11 8.29 -7.85
C LEU A 107 -3.88 6.80 -7.62
N VAL A 108 -2.74 6.44 -7.04
CA VAL A 108 -2.32 5.05 -6.81
C VAL A 108 -3.19 4.38 -5.74
N ILE A 109 -3.52 5.08 -4.66
CA ILE A 109 -4.41 4.58 -3.61
C ILE A 109 -5.83 4.41 -4.15
N GLY A 110 -6.33 5.37 -4.93
CA GLY A 110 -7.63 5.27 -5.60
C GLY A 110 -7.68 4.09 -6.55
N LEU A 111 -6.66 3.91 -7.39
CA LEU A 111 -6.56 2.76 -8.29
C LEU A 111 -6.53 1.44 -7.52
N ALA A 112 -5.76 1.36 -6.43
CA ALA A 112 -5.73 0.18 -5.57
C ALA A 112 -7.11 -0.13 -4.97
N ASP A 113 -7.86 0.89 -4.56
CA ASP A 113 -9.23 0.72 -4.04
C ASP A 113 -10.20 0.26 -5.14
N LEU A 114 -10.13 0.83 -6.35
CA LEU A 114 -10.91 0.37 -7.51
C LEU A 114 -10.59 -1.08 -7.88
N CYS A 115 -9.30 -1.46 -7.91
CA CYS A 115 -8.89 -2.84 -8.15
C CYS A 115 -9.45 -3.77 -7.07
N ARG A 116 -9.39 -3.36 -5.81
CA ARG A 116 -9.93 -4.13 -4.68
C ARG A 116 -11.44 -4.29 -4.75
N ALA A 117 -12.17 -3.23 -5.10
CA ALA A 117 -13.61 -3.26 -5.30
C ALA A 117 -13.99 -4.20 -6.45
N THR A 118 -13.27 -4.11 -7.57
CA THR A 118 -13.48 -4.97 -8.75
C THR A 118 -13.23 -6.44 -8.42
N MET A 119 -12.13 -6.76 -7.73
CA MET A 119 -11.85 -8.12 -7.25
C MET A 119 -12.94 -8.64 -6.31
N ALA A 120 -13.46 -7.78 -5.41
CA ALA A 120 -14.56 -8.15 -4.53
C ALA A 120 -15.85 -8.46 -5.31
N ILE A 121 -16.16 -7.69 -6.35
CA ILE A 121 -17.32 -7.94 -7.22
C ILE A 121 -17.15 -9.26 -7.98
N ILE A 122 -15.99 -9.49 -8.61
CA ILE A 122 -15.70 -10.73 -9.35
C ILE A 122 -15.76 -11.95 -8.43
N SER A 123 -15.21 -11.86 -7.22
CA SER A 123 -15.27 -12.96 -6.22
C SER A 123 -16.68 -13.28 -5.72
N ARG A 124 -17.62 -12.34 -5.81
CA ARG A 124 -19.03 -12.54 -5.43
C ARG A 124 -19.87 -13.06 -6.61
N GLY A 125 -19.50 -12.69 -7.84
CA GLY A 125 -20.15 -13.16 -9.06
C GLY A 125 -19.65 -14.52 -9.56
N GLY A 126 -18.41 -14.91 -9.22
CA GLY A 126 -17.79 -16.16 -9.62
C GLY A 126 -17.71 -17.14 -8.44
N LEU A 127 -18.26 -18.34 -8.64
CA LEU A 127 -18.26 -19.49 -7.72
C LEU A 127 -19.36 -19.50 -6.65
N LYS A 128 -20.62 -19.53 -7.12
CA LYS A 128 -21.57 -20.45 -6.48
C LYS A 128 -21.19 -21.85 -6.98
N PRO A 129 -20.56 -22.74 -6.19
CA PRO A 129 -20.45 -24.13 -6.60
C PRO A 129 -21.87 -24.61 -6.81
N ARG A 130 -22.17 -25.12 -8.00
CA ARG A 130 -23.40 -25.86 -8.29
C ARG A 130 -23.33 -27.16 -7.50
N SER A 131 -23.54 -27.07 -6.19
CA SER A 131 -23.80 -28.22 -5.32
C SER A 131 -25.26 -28.62 -5.54
N GLU A 132 -25.55 -29.23 -6.68
CA GLU A 132 -26.80 -29.93 -6.86
C GLU A 132 -26.61 -31.09 -7.83
N SER A 133 -26.94 -32.28 -7.31
CA SER A 133 -27.18 -33.52 -8.05
C SER A 133 -25.98 -34.41 -8.39
N ALA A 134 -25.42 -35.05 -7.37
CA ALA A 134 -25.08 -36.47 -7.48
C ALA A 134 -25.68 -37.16 -6.26
N ALA A 135 -26.88 -37.69 -6.48
CA ALA A 135 -27.72 -38.32 -5.49
C ALA A 135 -26.98 -39.39 -4.68
N THR A 136 -27.18 -39.33 -3.37
CA THR A 136 -27.15 -40.49 -2.49
C THR A 136 -28.09 -41.56 -3.04
N ASN A 137 -27.55 -42.62 -3.61
CA ASN A 137 -28.27 -43.89 -3.67
C ASN A 137 -27.51 -44.88 -2.78
N SER A 138 -28.00 -44.99 -1.54
CA SER A 138 -27.91 -46.22 -0.77
C SER A 138 -29.14 -47.05 -1.12
N GLN A 139 -28.94 -48.14 -1.86
CA GLN A 139 -29.49 -49.47 -1.53
C GLN A 139 -28.92 -50.51 -2.48
#